data_AF-A0A5C7PI10-F1
#
_entry.id   AF-A0A5C7PI10-F1
#
_cell.length_a   1.000
_cell.length_b   1.000
_cell.length_c   1.000
_cell.angle_alpha   90.00
_cell.angle_beta   90.00
_cell.angle_gamma   90.00
#
_symmetry.space_group_name_H-M   'P 1'
#
loop_
_entity.id
_entity.type
_entity.pdbx_description
1 polymer ?
#
loop_
_entity_poly.entity_id
_entity_poly.type
_entity_poly.pdbx_seq_one_letter_code
_entity_poly.pdbx_strand_id
1 'polypeptide(L)'
;MPKRPTTPDDKIDALLADVKRQKEAIAEAEKPTYRTNRTFSFTDGDLNRSINLAVVSDVAALLKLAGFVKAQADAYYSVAAALLPGETVPRFTWCGFGADDWMHDIGLRINQVTLKAKKERLARAEERLNSLLSPERRRELELAAIEAELTSAK
;
A
#
# COMPACT_ATOMS: atom_id res chain seq x y z
N MET A 1 -17.17 30.31 4.78
CA MET A 1 -17.54 28.96 5.28
C MET A 1 -18.09 28.18 4.10
N PRO A 2 -17.58 26.97 3.79
CA PRO A 2 -18.17 26.16 2.72
C PRO A 2 -19.62 25.80 3.07
N LYS A 3 -20.55 26.04 2.15
CA LYS A 3 -21.98 25.78 2.33
C LYS A 3 -22.20 24.31 2.72
N ARG A 4 -23.02 24.06 3.74
CA ARG A 4 -23.45 22.69 4.10
C ARG A 4 -24.19 22.10 2.89
N PRO A 5 -23.88 20.88 2.43
CA PRO A 5 -24.55 20.30 1.28
C PRO A 5 -26.04 20.13 1.59
N THR A 6 -26.88 20.77 0.79
CA THR A 6 -28.32 20.92 1.01
C THR A 6 -29.14 19.95 0.19
N THR A 7 -28.62 19.50 -0.96
CA THR A 7 -29.25 18.51 -1.84
C THR A 7 -28.52 17.16 -1.82
N PRO A 8 -29.16 16.06 -2.27
CA PRO A 8 -28.48 14.79 -2.50
C PRO A 8 -27.30 14.91 -3.46
N ASP A 9 -27.43 15.71 -4.52
CA ASP A 9 -26.36 15.95 -5.50
C ASP A 9 -25.18 16.73 -4.90
N ASP A 10 -25.42 17.73 -4.03
CA ASP A 10 -24.34 18.44 -3.31
C ASP A 10 -23.52 17.48 -2.44
N LYS A 11 -24.17 16.45 -1.86
CA LYS A 11 -23.49 15.43 -1.06
C LYS A 11 -22.68 14.49 -1.93
N ILE A 12 -23.19 14.12 -3.10
CA ILE A 12 -22.47 13.28 -4.07
C ILE A 12 -21.21 14.02 -4.55
N ASP A 13 -21.32 15.30 -4.89
CA ASP A 13 -20.19 16.12 -5.32
C ASP A 13 -19.10 16.26 -4.24
N ALA A 14 -19.51 16.50 -2.99
CA ALA A 14 -18.58 16.56 -1.86
C ALA A 14 -17.85 15.22 -1.66
N LEU A 15 -18.54 14.09 -1.84
CA LEU A 15 -17.95 12.75 -1.72
C LEU A 15 -17.03 12.43 -2.90
N LEU A 16 -17.38 12.82 -4.13
CA LEU A 16 -16.52 12.67 -5.31
C LEU A 16 -15.25 13.50 -5.17
N ALA A 17 -15.34 14.73 -4.67
CA ALA A 17 -14.18 15.57 -4.37
C ALA A 17 -13.26 14.93 -3.32
N ASP A 18 -13.82 14.33 -2.27
CA ASP A 18 -13.04 13.61 -1.26
C ASP A 18 -12.36 12.36 -1.83
N VAL A 19 -13.07 11.58 -2.66
CA VAL A 19 -12.50 10.41 -3.36
C VAL A 19 -11.32 10.83 -4.24
N LYS A 20 -11.46 11.92 -5.00
CA LYS A 20 -10.40 12.47 -5.85
C LYS A 20 -9.17 12.85 -5.01
N ARG A 21 -9.36 13.61 -3.93
CA ARG A 21 -8.29 13.98 -3.00
C ARG A 21 -7.56 12.77 -2.42
N GLN A 22 -8.30 11.73 -2.01
CA GLN A 22 -7.71 10.50 -1.49
C GLN A 22 -6.93 9.73 -2.56
N LYS A 23 -7.39 9.72 -3.83
CA LYS A 23 -6.67 9.08 -4.94
C LYS A 23 -5.37 9.81 -5.26
N GLU A 24 -5.39 11.15 -5.29
CA GLU A 24 -4.21 11.99 -5.51
C GLU A 24 -3.16 11.77 -4.43
N ALA A 25 -3.56 11.75 -3.15
CA ALA A 25 -2.66 11.46 -2.04
C ALA A 25 -2.00 10.07 -2.13
N ILE A 26 -2.68 9.09 -2.73
CA ILE A 26 -2.11 7.75 -2.95
C ILE A 26 -1.21 7.71 -4.20
N ALA A 27 -1.46 8.56 -5.20
CA ALA A 27 -0.65 8.61 -6.42
C ALA A 27 0.75 9.15 -6.17
N GLU A 28 0.90 10.05 -5.19
CA GLU A 28 2.19 10.60 -4.74
C GLU A 28 3.06 9.58 -3.99
N ALA A 29 2.50 8.42 -3.61
CA ALA A 29 3.26 7.40 -2.89
C ALA A 29 4.31 6.73 -3.82
N GLU A 30 5.57 6.84 -3.40
CA GLU A 30 6.81 6.51 -4.14
C GLU A 30 6.87 5.17 -4.88
N LYS A 31 7.75 5.11 -5.89
CA LYS A 31 8.25 3.86 -6.48
C LYS A 31 9.14 3.15 -5.45
N PRO A 32 8.74 1.97 -4.93
CA PRO A 32 9.51 1.30 -3.89
C PRO A 32 10.81 0.75 -4.46
N THR A 33 11.90 1.03 -3.76
CA THR A 33 13.22 0.47 -4.02
C THR A 33 13.48 -0.62 -2.98
N TYR A 34 13.54 -1.87 -3.43
CA TYR A 34 13.83 -3.02 -2.56
C TYR A 34 15.33 -3.06 -2.23
N ARG A 35 15.67 -3.41 -0.99
CA ARG A 35 17.04 -3.59 -0.49
C ARG A 35 17.54 -5.03 -0.64
N THR A 36 16.61 -5.98 -0.80
CA THR A 36 16.89 -7.41 -0.94
C THR A 36 16.68 -7.88 -2.38
N ASN A 37 17.03 -9.14 -2.66
CA ASN A 37 16.67 -9.80 -3.92
C ASN A 37 15.18 -10.19 -4.00
N ARG A 38 14.41 -10.02 -2.91
CA ARG A 38 12.98 -10.35 -2.74
C ARG A 38 12.67 -11.85 -2.67
N THR A 39 13.66 -12.73 -2.65
CA THR A 39 13.47 -14.18 -2.51
C THR A 39 13.64 -14.58 -1.05
N PHE A 40 12.54 -14.96 -0.42
CA PHE A 40 12.50 -15.31 1.00
C PHE A 40 12.32 -16.82 1.18
N SER A 41 13.30 -17.49 1.77
CA SER A 41 13.31 -18.96 1.92
C SER A 41 12.56 -19.44 3.17
N PHE A 42 11.31 -19.01 3.32
CA PHE A 42 10.39 -19.53 4.33
C PHE A 42 8.96 -19.39 3.80
N THR A 43 8.21 -20.50 3.89
CA THR A 43 6.77 -20.54 3.68
C THR A 43 6.15 -21.24 4.89
N ASP A 44 5.11 -20.63 5.46
CA ASP A 44 4.36 -21.27 6.53
C ASP A 44 3.73 -22.57 6.02
N GLY A 45 4.05 -23.69 6.67
CA GLY A 45 3.64 -25.03 6.24
C GLY A 45 4.52 -25.71 5.17
N ASP A 46 5.53 -25.04 4.61
CA ASP A 46 6.45 -25.63 3.64
C ASP A 46 7.86 -25.02 3.71
N LEU A 47 8.76 -25.72 4.41
CA LEU A 47 10.15 -25.27 4.63
C LEU A 47 11.03 -25.39 3.38
N ASN A 48 10.59 -26.11 2.34
CA ASN A 48 11.37 -26.29 1.11
C ASN A 48 11.04 -25.24 0.05
N ARG A 49 10.07 -24.35 0.33
CA ARG A 49 9.58 -23.38 -0.63
C ARG A 49 10.07 -21.98 -0.31
N SER A 50 10.64 -21.34 -1.34
CA SER A 50 10.93 -19.91 -1.33
C SER A 50 9.77 -19.10 -1.94
N ILE A 51 9.55 -17.90 -1.41
CA ILE A 51 8.53 -16.97 -1.86
C ILE A 51 9.20 -15.74 -2.47
N ASN A 52 8.68 -15.28 -3.61
CA ASN A 52 9.03 -13.96 -4.14
C ASN A 52 8.11 -12.89 -3.54
N LEU A 53 8.68 -11.99 -2.75
CA LEU A 53 7.96 -10.92 -2.05
C LEU A 53 7.12 -10.03 -2.99
N ALA A 54 7.56 -9.84 -4.24
CA ALA A 54 6.90 -8.98 -5.21
C ALA A 54 5.50 -9.49 -5.64
N VAL A 55 5.22 -10.78 -5.48
CA VAL A 55 3.94 -11.39 -5.90
C VAL A 55 3.00 -11.66 -4.73
N VAL A 56 3.46 -11.55 -3.49
CA VAL A 56 2.61 -11.81 -2.31
C VAL A 56 1.59 -10.69 -2.15
N SER A 57 0.31 -11.02 -2.13
CA SER A 57 -0.79 -10.07 -1.89
C SER A 57 -1.47 -10.24 -0.54
N ASP A 58 -1.18 -11.34 0.17
CA ASP A 58 -1.73 -11.59 1.50
C ASP A 58 -0.89 -10.89 2.58
N VAL A 59 -1.51 -9.94 3.28
CA VAL A 59 -0.88 -9.21 4.40
C VAL A 59 -0.56 -10.15 5.55
N ALA A 60 -1.39 -11.18 5.80
CA ALA A 60 -1.11 -12.14 6.86
C ALA A 60 0.15 -12.94 6.57
N ALA A 61 0.32 -13.43 5.34
CA ALA A 61 1.57 -14.05 4.90
C ALA A 61 2.77 -13.11 5.07
N LEU A 62 2.67 -11.84 4.66
CA LEU A 62 3.74 -10.86 4.82
C LEU A 62 4.13 -10.62 6.29
N LEU A 63 3.13 -10.53 7.18
CA LEU A 63 3.36 -10.42 8.63
C LEU A 63 4.04 -11.66 9.20
N LYS A 64 3.72 -12.87 8.70
CA LYS A 64 4.43 -14.10 9.09
C LYS A 64 5.90 -14.06 8.67
N LEU A 65 6.22 -13.57 7.47
CA LEU A 65 7.62 -13.40 7.02
C LEU A 65 8.38 -12.43 7.92
N ALA A 66 7.77 -11.27 8.23
CA ALA A 66 8.35 -10.26 9.10
C ALA A 66 8.56 -10.79 10.53
N GLY A 67 7.55 -11.45 11.09
CA GLY A 67 7.63 -12.09 12.40
C GLY A 67 8.73 -13.14 12.46
N PHE A 68 8.85 -13.97 11.43
CA PHE A 68 9.88 -14.99 11.33
C PHE A 68 11.29 -14.39 11.32
N VAL A 69 11.59 -13.46 10.40
CA VAL A 69 12.95 -12.90 10.30
C VAL A 69 13.34 -12.12 11.56
N LYS A 70 12.38 -11.41 12.16
CA LYS A 70 12.61 -10.68 13.39
C LYS A 70 12.87 -11.62 14.57
N ALA A 71 12.07 -12.67 14.73
CA ALA A 71 12.27 -13.64 15.80
C ALA A 71 13.64 -14.34 15.70
N GLN A 72 14.06 -14.71 14.48
CA GLN A 72 15.36 -15.33 14.25
C GLN A 72 16.52 -14.38 14.54
N ALA A 73 16.40 -13.11 14.17
CA ALA A 73 17.39 -12.10 14.47
C ALA A 73 17.50 -11.85 15.98
N ASP A 74 16.36 -11.66 16.66
CA ASP A 74 16.32 -11.43 18.11
C ASP A 74 16.92 -12.63 18.86
N ALA A 75 16.57 -13.86 18.46
CA ALA A 75 17.14 -15.07 19.04
C ALA A 75 18.65 -15.19 18.79
N TYR A 76 19.12 -14.89 17.57
CA TYR A 76 20.54 -14.92 17.23
C TYR A 76 21.35 -13.99 18.13
N TYR A 77 20.92 -12.73 18.28
CA TYR A 77 21.63 -11.76 19.11
C TYR A 77 21.54 -12.09 20.60
N SER A 78 20.42 -12.64 21.06
CA SER A 78 20.29 -13.13 22.44
C SER A 78 21.27 -14.26 22.75
N VAL A 79 21.44 -15.22 21.83
CA VAL A 79 22.39 -16.33 21.99
C VAL A 79 23.83 -15.82 21.90
N ALA A 80 24.11 -14.91 20.97
CA ALA A 80 25.44 -14.32 20.84
C ALA A 80 25.86 -13.57 22.10
N ALA A 81 24.95 -12.82 22.75
CA ALA A 81 25.24 -12.14 24.01
C ALA A 81 25.64 -13.11 25.14
N ALA A 82 25.08 -14.33 25.15
CA ALA A 82 25.40 -15.36 26.14
C ALA A 82 26.69 -16.12 25.82
N LEU A 83 26.95 -16.41 24.54
CA LEU A 83 28.08 -17.24 24.12
C LEU A 83 29.36 -16.46 23.78
N LEU A 84 29.23 -15.18 23.46
CA LEU A 84 30.32 -14.29 23.04
C LEU A 84 30.35 -13.01 23.89
N PRO A 85 30.49 -13.11 25.22
CA PRO A 85 30.46 -11.93 26.10
C PRO A 85 31.67 -11.03 25.84
N GLY A 86 31.43 -9.75 25.55
CA GLY A 86 32.48 -8.76 25.31
C GLY A 86 33.12 -8.80 23.91
N GLU A 87 32.66 -9.71 23.06
CA GLU A 87 33.17 -9.89 21.71
C GLU A 87 32.28 -9.22 20.65
N THR A 88 32.86 -8.96 19.48
CA THR A 88 32.10 -8.42 18.34
C THR A 88 31.20 -9.51 17.75
N VAL A 89 29.89 -9.31 17.85
CA VAL A 89 28.89 -10.24 17.30
C VAL A 89 28.77 -10.06 15.78
N PRO A 90 28.91 -11.13 14.97
CA PRO A 90 28.67 -11.04 13.54
C PRO A 90 27.23 -10.61 13.22
N ARG A 91 27.01 -9.92 12.10
CA ARG A 91 25.67 -9.47 11.70
C ARG A 91 24.80 -10.69 11.35
N PHE A 92 23.60 -10.76 11.93
CA PHE A 92 22.59 -11.73 11.49
C PHE A 92 22.20 -11.46 10.03
N THR A 93 22.19 -12.52 9.22
CA THR A 93 21.68 -12.48 7.85
C THR A 93 20.70 -13.60 7.59
N TRP A 94 19.63 -13.30 6.87
CA TRP A 94 18.71 -14.27 6.30
C TRP A 94 18.73 -14.16 4.78
N CYS A 95 18.96 -15.27 4.07
CA CYS A 95 19.12 -15.29 2.61
C CYS A 95 20.17 -14.27 2.10
N GLY A 96 21.23 -14.00 2.87
CA GLY A 96 22.29 -13.05 2.52
C GLY A 96 22.01 -11.57 2.83
N PHE A 97 20.84 -11.23 3.41
CA PHE A 97 20.47 -9.85 3.75
C PHE A 97 20.20 -9.70 5.25
N GLY A 98 20.39 -8.49 5.80
CA GLY A 98 20.12 -8.23 7.20
C GLY A 98 18.62 -8.23 7.52
N ALA A 99 18.29 -8.40 8.81
CA ALA A 99 16.90 -8.33 9.26
C ALA A 99 16.26 -6.96 8.92
N ASP A 100 16.98 -5.85 9.08
CA ASP A 100 16.46 -4.51 8.76
C ASP A 100 16.11 -4.34 7.29
N ASP A 101 16.88 -4.95 6.39
CA ASP A 101 16.66 -4.92 4.95
C ASP A 101 15.38 -5.70 4.60
N TRP A 102 15.17 -6.85 5.25
CA TRP A 102 13.93 -7.61 5.12
C TRP A 102 12.72 -6.87 5.70
N MET A 103 12.85 -6.28 6.89
CA MET A 103 11.76 -5.52 7.52
C MET A 103 11.34 -4.33 6.66
N HIS A 104 12.30 -3.63 6.08
CA HIS A 104 12.06 -2.56 5.12
C HIS A 104 11.27 -3.06 3.91
N ASP A 105 11.76 -4.10 3.23
CA ASP A 105 11.16 -4.60 2.00
C ASP A 105 9.76 -5.19 2.20
N ILE A 106 9.56 -5.93 3.30
CA ILE A 106 8.26 -6.48 3.67
C ILE A 106 7.29 -5.33 4.01
N GLY A 107 7.74 -4.31 4.73
CA GLY A 107 6.96 -3.10 5.02
C GLY A 107 6.54 -2.36 3.75
N LEU A 108 7.46 -2.18 2.80
CA LEU A 108 7.15 -1.62 1.47
C LEU A 108 6.07 -2.42 0.77
N ARG A 109 6.17 -3.77 0.80
CA ARG A 109 5.19 -4.62 0.15
C ARG A 109 3.81 -4.53 0.82
N ILE A 110 3.74 -4.52 2.15
CA ILE A 110 2.48 -4.30 2.88
C ILE A 110 1.85 -2.97 2.49
N ASN A 111 2.65 -1.90 2.39
CA ASN A 111 2.17 -0.60 1.93
C ASN A 111 1.61 -0.68 0.50
N GLN A 112 2.30 -1.33 -0.44
CA GLN A 112 1.78 -1.52 -1.79
C GLN A 112 0.43 -2.25 -1.82
N VAL A 113 0.32 -3.35 -1.07
CA VAL A 113 -0.90 -4.17 -1.03
C VAL A 113 -2.06 -3.37 -0.43
N THR A 114 -1.82 -2.68 0.69
CA THR A 114 -2.85 -1.87 1.36
C THR A 114 -3.28 -0.66 0.51
N LEU A 115 -2.34 -0.01 -0.17
CA LEU A 115 -2.64 1.08 -1.10
C LEU A 115 -3.44 0.59 -2.30
N LYS A 116 -3.13 -0.59 -2.86
CA LYS A 116 -3.91 -1.19 -3.94
C LYS A 116 -5.35 -1.45 -3.51
N ALA A 117 -5.56 -2.08 -2.35
CA ALA A 117 -6.89 -2.32 -1.80
C ALA A 117 -7.67 -1.02 -1.55
N LYS A 118 -6.99 0.04 -1.08
CA LYS A 118 -7.57 1.38 -0.93
C LYS A 118 -7.99 1.98 -2.28
N LYS A 119 -7.13 1.92 -3.31
CA LYS A 119 -7.45 2.40 -4.67
C LYS A 119 -8.67 1.70 -5.24
N GLU A 120 -8.75 0.38 -5.12
CA GLU A 120 -9.89 -0.40 -5.60
C GLU A 120 -11.18 -0.05 -4.87
N ARG A 121 -11.11 0.16 -3.54
CA ARG A 121 -12.26 0.62 -2.75
C ARG A 121 -12.74 2.01 -3.19
N LEU A 122 -11.81 2.93 -3.46
CA LEU A 122 -12.13 4.28 -3.94
C LEU A 122 -12.72 4.26 -5.34
N ALA A 123 -12.23 3.41 -6.24
CA ALA A 123 -12.80 3.24 -7.58
C ALA A 123 -14.25 2.72 -7.52
N ARG A 124 -14.52 1.71 -6.69
CA ARG A 124 -15.89 1.22 -6.48
C ARG A 124 -16.81 2.28 -5.85
N ALA A 125 -16.28 3.10 -4.95
CA ALA A 125 -17.06 4.18 -4.33
C ALA A 125 -17.41 5.26 -5.37
N GLU A 126 -16.46 5.66 -6.22
CA GLU A 126 -16.68 6.61 -7.30
C GLU A 126 -17.73 6.11 -8.31
N GLU A 127 -17.63 4.86 -8.75
CA GLU A 127 -18.61 4.26 -9.68
C GLU A 127 -20.03 4.28 -9.09
N ARG A 128 -20.15 3.95 -7.80
CA ARG A 128 -21.44 4.02 -7.08
C ARG A 128 -21.95 5.45 -6.91
N LEU A 129 -21.08 6.43 -6.73
CA LEU A 129 -21.47 7.83 -6.62
C LEU A 129 -21.95 8.36 -7.98
N ASN A 130 -21.22 8.03 -9.05
CA ASN A 130 -21.58 8.43 -10.42
C ASN A 130 -22.92 7.83 -10.87
N SER A 131 -23.24 6.60 -10.45
CA SER A 131 -24.54 5.99 -10.78
C SER A 131 -25.72 6.65 -10.05
N LEU A 132 -25.48 7.30 -8.91
CA LEU A 132 -26.49 8.02 -8.14
C LEU A 132 -26.72 9.46 -8.60
N LEU A 133 -25.86 10.02 -9.47
CA LEU A 133 -26.04 11.37 -10.01
C LEU A 133 -27.35 11.50 -10.78
N SER A 134 -28.08 12.59 -10.53
CA SER A 134 -29.29 12.93 -11.28
C SER A 134 -29.00 13.18 -12.77
N PRO A 135 -29.96 12.92 -13.69
CA PRO A 135 -29.77 13.17 -15.12
C PRO A 135 -29.49 14.64 -15.45
N GLU A 136 -30.06 15.57 -14.69
CA GLU A 136 -29.83 17.01 -14.84
C GLU A 136 -28.39 17.35 -14.46
N ARG A 137 -27.91 16.85 -13.33
CA ARG A 137 -26.53 17.06 -12.89
C ARG A 137 -25.50 16.44 -13.83
N ARG A 138 -25.78 15.26 -14.41
CA ARG A 138 -24.90 14.67 -15.44
C ARG A 138 -24.77 15.56 -16.67
N ARG A 139 -25.89 16.13 -17.15
CA ARG A 139 -25.86 17.07 -18.28
C ARG A 139 -25.05 18.32 -17.98
N GLU A 140 -25.18 18.88 -16.77
CA GLU A 140 -24.36 20.03 -16.35
C GLU A 140 -22.87 19.70 -16.35
N LEU A 141 -22.49 18.52 -15.85
CA LEU A 141 -21.10 18.06 -15.84
C LEU A 141 -20.57 17.80 -17.26
N GLU A 142 -21.37 17.22 -18.15
CA GLU A 142 -21.01 17.01 -19.57
C GLU A 142 -20.83 18.35 -20.30
N LEU A 143 -21.72 19.31 -20.09
CA LEU A 143 -21.58 20.67 -20.67
C LEU A 143 -20.28 21.31 -20.19
N ALA A 144 -20.01 21.28 -18.88
CA ALA A 144 -18.81 21.85 -18.30
C ALA A 144 -17.52 21.16 -18.80
N ALA A 145 -17.56 19.85 -19.05
CA ALA A 145 -16.43 19.12 -19.62
C ALA A 145 -16.16 19.57 -21.07
N ILE A 146 -17.20 19.70 -21.91
CA ILE A 146 -17.08 20.19 -23.29
C ILE A 146 -16.54 21.63 -23.32
N GLU A 147 -17.03 22.50 -22.42
CA GLU A 147 -16.52 23.87 -22.28
C GLU A 147 -15.04 23.91 -21.88
N ALA A 148 -14.62 23.05 -20.95
CA ALA A 148 -13.23 22.94 -20.53
C ALA A 148 -12.32 22.44 -21.67
N GLU A 149 -12.75 21.45 -22.45
CA GLU A 149 -12.01 20.95 -23.61
C GLU A 149 -11.81 22.04 -24.68
N LEU A 150 -12.87 22.80 -25.00
CA LEU A 150 -12.81 23.89 -25.97
C LEU A 150 -11.95 25.07 -25.50
N THR A 151 -11.81 25.26 -24.19
CA THR A 151 -11.00 26.33 -23.60
C THR A 151 -9.53 25.93 -23.45
N SER A 152 -9.24 24.65 -23.17
CA SER A 152 -7.88 24.09 -23.10
C SER A 152 -7.21 23.90 -24.47
N ALA A 153 -7.99 23.96 -25.56
CA ALA A 153 -7.49 23.83 -26.94
C ALA A 153 -7.12 25.18 -27.60
N LYS A 154 -7.14 26.28 -26.83
CA LYS A 154 -6.64 27.61 -27.23
C LYS A 154 -5.31 27.91 -26.54
#